data_AF-A0A6J6QB55-F1
#
_entry.id   AF-A0A6J6QB55-F1
#
_cell.length_a   1.000
_cell.length_b   1.000
_cell.length_c   1.000
_cell.angle_alpha   90.00
_cell.angle_beta   90.00
_cell.angle_gamma   90.00
#
_symmetry.space_group_name_H-M   'P 1'
#
loop_
_entity.id
_entity.type
_entity.pdbx_description
1 polymer ?
#
loop_
_entity_poly.entity_id
_entity_poly.type
_entity_poly.pdbx_seq_one_letter_code
_entity_poly.pdbx_strand_id
1 'polypeptide(L)'
;MECNQVLHALVLFIDNEIEDQNEIQTFESHIAQCPPCLKEMEHERAVLNRMKSLLSNECCEPAPEELHERIAKQTALLASQMFSPTQIITEYRRTETTINGETLIEIETTHEIRRDFPLS
;
A
#
# COMPACT_ATOMS: atom_id res chain seq x y z
N MET A 1 30.63 3.94 0.54
CA MET A 1 30.60 4.82 -0.65
C MET A 1 30.94 6.24 -0.22
N GLU A 2 31.78 6.93 -0.99
CA GLU A 2 32.20 8.31 -0.74
C GLU A 2 31.16 9.32 -1.26
N CYS A 3 31.08 10.53 -0.67
CA CYS A 3 30.11 11.55 -1.07
C CYS A 3 30.16 11.89 -2.58
N ASN A 4 31.36 11.92 -3.17
CA ASN A 4 31.51 12.20 -4.60
C ASN A 4 30.85 11.12 -5.48
N GLN A 5 30.96 9.86 -5.08
CA GLN A 5 30.31 8.75 -5.80
C GLN A 5 28.78 8.83 -5.68
N VAL A 6 28.27 9.20 -4.51
CA VAL A 6 26.83 9.43 -4.27
C VAL A 6 26.31 10.55 -5.16
N LEU A 7 27.01 11.69 -5.22
CA LEU A 7 26.59 12.82 -6.03
C LEU A 7 26.60 12.48 -7.54
N HIS A 8 27.56 11.67 -8.00
CA HIS A 8 27.62 11.24 -9.39
C HIS A 8 26.49 10.25 -9.75
N ALA A 9 26.13 9.35 -8.83
CA ALA A 9 25.06 8.37 -9.01
C ALA A 9 23.66 8.91 -8.65
N LEU A 10 23.56 10.16 -8.19
CA LEU A 10 22.33 10.72 -7.62
C LEU A 10 21.16 10.73 -8.60
N VAL A 11 21.41 11.15 -9.84
CA VAL A 11 20.38 11.22 -10.88
C VAL A 11 19.90 9.82 -11.26
N LEU A 12 20.83 8.88 -11.45
CA LEU A 12 20.52 7.46 -11.74
C LEU A 12 19.68 6.84 -10.62
N PHE A 13 20.00 7.16 -9.36
CA PHE A 13 19.20 6.72 -8.22
C PHE A 13 17.79 7.32 -8.22
N ILE A 14 17.64 8.60 -8.55
CA ILE A 14 16.33 9.28 -8.62
C ILE A 14 15.46 8.70 -9.74
N ASP A 15 16.06 8.34 -10.87
CA ASP A 15 15.37 7.78 -12.03
C ASP A 15 15.17 6.24 -11.94
N ASN A 16 15.62 5.61 -10.85
CA ASN A 16 15.60 4.16 -10.63
C ASN A 16 16.38 3.37 -11.70
N GLU A 17 17.50 3.92 -12.17
CA GLU A 17 18.37 3.32 -13.20
C GLU A 17 19.55 2.52 -12.61
N ILE A 18 19.59 2.34 -11.29
CA ILE A 18 20.59 1.48 -10.64
C ILE A 18 20.06 0.05 -10.58
N GLU A 19 20.71 -0.88 -11.28
CA GLU A 19 20.29 -2.29 -11.33
C GLU A 19 20.80 -3.10 -10.12
N ASP A 20 21.96 -2.73 -9.58
CA ASP A 20 22.58 -3.45 -8.46
C ASP A 20 21.92 -3.08 -7.12
N GLN A 21 21.22 -4.04 -6.50
CA GLN A 21 20.59 -3.85 -5.20
C GLN A 21 21.56 -3.54 -4.07
N ASN A 22 22.80 -4.05 -4.14
CA ASN A 22 23.81 -3.74 -3.14
C ASN A 22 24.26 -2.27 -3.26
N GLU A 23 24.39 -1.78 -4.49
CA GLU A 23 24.67 -0.35 -4.74
C GLU A 23 23.56 0.53 -4.18
N ILE A 24 22.28 0.19 -4.44
CA ILE A 24 21.11 0.88 -3.86
C ILE A 24 21.19 0.91 -2.33
N GLN A 25 21.42 -0.23 -1.68
CA GLN A 25 21.48 -0.29 -0.21
C GLN A 25 22.62 0.57 0.35
N THR A 26 23.80 0.53 -0.29
CA THR A 26 24.93 1.37 0.14
C THR A 26 24.63 2.86 -0.06
N PHE A 27 23.89 3.22 -1.10
CA PHE A 27 23.43 4.58 -1.38
C PHE A 27 22.45 5.09 -0.34
N GLU A 28 21.40 4.32 -0.06
CA GLU A 28 20.41 4.64 0.98
C GLU A 28 21.09 4.79 2.35
N SER A 29 22.01 3.88 2.69
CA SER A 29 22.75 3.95 3.95
C SER A 29 23.58 5.22 4.08
N HIS A 30 24.19 5.69 2.98
CA HIS A 30 24.99 6.91 2.98
C HIS A 30 24.09 8.14 3.15
N ILE A 31 23.03 8.24 2.36
CA ILE A 31 22.10 9.38 2.43
C ILE A 31 21.48 9.50 3.82
N ALA A 32 21.13 8.38 4.46
CA ALA A 32 20.60 8.38 5.83
C ALA A 32 21.59 8.94 6.87
N GLN A 33 22.89 8.82 6.62
CA GLN A 33 23.95 9.22 7.56
C GLN A 33 24.63 10.55 7.19
N CYS A 34 24.37 11.07 5.99
CA CYS A 34 25.07 12.22 5.42
C CYS A 34 24.08 13.35 5.05
N PRO A 35 23.81 14.30 5.98
CA PRO A 35 22.94 15.45 5.73
C PRO A 35 23.24 16.27 4.47
N PRO A 36 24.50 16.53 4.06
CA PRO A 36 24.75 17.28 2.84
C PRO A 36 24.29 16.52 1.58
N CYS A 37 24.54 15.22 1.49
CA CYS A 37 24.07 14.41 0.35
C CYS A 37 22.54 14.30 0.32
N LEU A 38 21.90 14.21 1.48
CA LEU A 38 20.43 14.24 1.58
C LEU A 38 19.87 15.56 1.01
N LYS A 39 20.48 16.70 1.36
CA LYS A 39 20.05 18.02 0.87
C LYS A 39 20.17 18.14 -0.65
N GLU A 40 21.26 17.63 -1.23
CA GLU A 40 21.43 17.62 -2.69
C GLU A 40 20.40 16.70 -3.36
N MET A 41 20.08 15.54 -2.78
CA MET A 41 19.02 14.66 -3.27
C MET A 41 17.64 15.34 -3.26
N GLU A 42 17.31 16.01 -2.16
CA GLU A 42 16.06 16.77 -2.04
C GLU A 42 15.98 17.91 -3.06
N HIS A 43 17.12 18.61 -3.27
CA HIS A 43 17.22 19.66 -4.27
C HIS A 43 16.97 19.13 -5.68
N GLU A 44 17.65 18.04 -6.06
CA GLU A 44 17.51 17.44 -7.39
C GLU A 44 16.08 16.93 -7.62
N ARG A 45 15.47 16.27 -6.63
CA ARG A 45 14.05 15.87 -6.67
C ARG A 45 13.12 17.07 -6.86
N ALA A 46 13.38 18.19 -6.20
CA ALA A 46 12.57 19.39 -6.34
C ALA A 46 12.69 20.00 -7.75
N VAL A 47 13.91 20.02 -8.32
CA VAL A 47 14.16 20.47 -9.71
C VAL A 47 13.42 19.58 -10.70
N LEU A 48 13.55 18.26 -10.57
CA LEU A 48 12.90 17.29 -11.44
C LEU A 48 11.37 17.36 -11.35
N ASN A 49 10.80 17.49 -10.15
CA ASN A 49 9.36 17.68 -9.98
C ASN A 49 8.87 19.00 -10.62
N ARG A 50 9.65 20.08 -10.50
CA ARG A 50 9.34 21.34 -11.15
C ARG A 50 9.33 21.21 -12.67
N MET A 51 10.34 20.53 -13.25
CA MET A 51 10.38 20.24 -14.68
C MET A 51 9.18 19.41 -15.13
N LYS A 52 8.88 18.30 -14.43
CA LYS A 52 7.71 17.45 -14.71
C LYS A 52 6.41 18.25 -14.66
N SER A 53 6.26 19.15 -13.70
CA SER A 53 5.06 19.99 -13.57
C SER A 53 4.91 20.95 -14.74
N LEU A 54 6.01 21.59 -15.18
CA LEU A 54 5.98 22.45 -16.37
C LEU A 54 5.62 21.67 -17.63
N LEU A 55 6.24 20.50 -17.83
CA LEU A 55 5.95 19.64 -18.98
C LEU A 55 4.52 19.11 -18.96
N SER A 56 3.99 18.72 -17.80
CA SER A 56 2.62 18.23 -17.67
C SER A 56 1.58 19.33 -17.94
N ASN A 57 1.90 20.59 -17.63
CA ASN A 57 1.01 21.71 -17.92
C ASN A 57 0.96 22.04 -19.41
N GLU A 58 2.09 21.90 -20.11
CA GLU A 58 2.18 22.18 -21.55
C GLU A 58 1.73 20.98 -22.41
N CYS A 59 1.98 19.75 -21.95
CA CYS A 59 1.63 18.51 -22.64
C CYS A 59 0.39 17.88 -22.02
N CYS A 60 -0.78 18.41 -22.37
CA CYS A 60 -2.09 17.85 -21.99
C CYS A 60 -2.63 16.91 -23.09
N GLU A 61 -1.82 15.95 -23.55
CA GLU A 61 -2.33 14.92 -24.46
C GLU A 61 -3.27 13.98 -23.68
N PRO A 62 -4.55 13.86 -24.08
CA PRO A 62 -5.46 12.95 -23.41
C PRO A 62 -4.99 11.51 -23.65
N ALA A 63 -5.01 10.69 -22.61
CA ALA A 63 -4.76 9.26 -22.76
C ALA A 63 -5.82 8.64 -23.70
N PRO A 64 -5.47 7.63 -24.52
CA PRO A 64 -6.42 7.00 -25.42
C PRO A 64 -7.64 6.44 -24.69
N GLU A 65 -8.83 6.62 -25.27
CA GLU A 65 -10.10 6.19 -24.66
C GLU A 65 -10.14 4.67 -24.41
N GLU A 66 -9.52 3.87 -25.28
CA GLU A 66 -9.36 2.42 -25.09
C GLU A 66 -8.64 2.08 -23.77
N LEU A 67 -7.63 2.86 -23.37
CA LEU A 67 -6.92 2.63 -22.11
C LEU A 67 -7.82 2.93 -20.91
N HIS A 68 -8.62 3.99 -20.99
CA HIS A 68 -9.60 4.33 -19.96
C HIS A 68 -10.64 3.22 -19.79
N GLU A 69 -11.19 2.70 -20.89
CA GLU A 69 -12.15 1.60 -20.86
C GLU A 69 -11.54 0.33 -20.25
N ARG A 70 -10.30 0.00 -20.63
CA ARG A 70 -9.57 -1.16 -20.09
C ARG A 70 -9.35 -1.04 -18.59
N ILE A 71 -8.87 0.11 -18.12
CA ILE A 71 -8.65 0.36 -16.67
C ILE A 71 -9.98 0.29 -15.91
N ALA A 72 -11.04 0.93 -16.42
CA ALA A 72 -12.36 0.90 -15.80
C ALA A 72 -12.90 -0.53 -15.68
N LYS A 73 -12.74 -1.34 -16.74
CA LYS A 73 -13.15 -2.75 -16.72
C LYS A 73 -12.34 -3.59 -15.73
N GLN A 74 -11.02 -3.42 -15.70
CA GLN A 74 -10.13 -4.17 -14.79
C GLN A 74 -10.39 -3.81 -13.32
N THR A 75 -10.57 -2.53 -13.02
CA THR A 75 -10.87 -2.06 -11.66
C THR A 75 -12.25 -2.49 -11.20
N ALA A 76 -13.26 -2.44 -12.07
CA ALA A 76 -14.60 -2.97 -11.77
C ALA A 76 -14.58 -4.49 -11.50
N LEU A 77 -13.81 -5.24 -12.31
CA LEU A 77 -13.63 -6.68 -12.08
C LEU A 77 -12.96 -6.94 -10.72
N LEU A 78 -11.87 -6.24 -10.40
CA LEU A 78 -11.19 -6.39 -9.11
C LEU A 78 -12.13 -6.03 -7.95
N ALA A 79 -12.89 -4.95 -8.05
CA ALA A 79 -13.86 -4.56 -7.04
C ALA A 79 -14.95 -5.62 -6.84
N SER A 80 -15.42 -6.25 -7.93
CA SER A 80 -16.40 -7.34 -7.86
C SER A 80 -15.83 -8.59 -7.20
N GLN A 81 -14.56 -8.90 -7.45
CA GLN A 81 -13.87 -10.01 -6.77
C GLN A 81 -13.73 -9.71 -5.28
N MET A 82 -13.29 -8.50 -4.92
CA MET A 82 -13.14 -8.08 -3.53
C MET A 82 -14.46 -7.95 -2.75
N PHE A 83 -15.61 -7.98 -3.42
CA PHE A 83 -16.92 -7.96 -2.78
C PHE A 83 -17.22 -9.33 -2.14
N SER A 84 -16.77 -9.51 -0.90
CA SER A 84 -17.19 -10.61 -0.05
C SER A 84 -18.37 -10.18 0.82
N PRO A 85 -19.49 -10.91 0.84
CA PRO A 85 -20.57 -10.62 1.78
C PRO A 85 -20.07 -10.86 3.20
N THR A 86 -20.12 -9.82 4.04
CA THR A 86 -19.85 -9.97 5.48
C THR A 86 -20.98 -10.79 6.09
N GLN A 87 -20.64 -11.94 6.70
CA GLN A 87 -21.60 -12.76 7.44
C GLN A 87 -21.47 -12.49 8.93
N ILE A 88 -22.59 -12.25 9.60
CA ILE A 88 -22.66 -12.14 11.06
C ILE A 88 -23.41 -13.38 11.58
N ILE A 89 -22.72 -14.20 12.36
CA ILE A 89 -23.28 -15.41 12.97
C ILE A 89 -23.50 -15.10 14.45
N THR A 90 -24.73 -15.27 14.92
CA THR A 90 -25.08 -15.17 16.34
C THR A 90 -25.42 -16.56 16.87
N GLU A 91 -24.70 -17.01 17.88
CA GLU A 91 -24.94 -18.28 18.57
C GLU A 91 -25.51 -18.01 19.97
N TYR A 92 -26.61 -18.70 20.32
CA TYR A 92 -27.21 -18.65 21.65
C TYR A 92 -27.03 -20.00 22.33
N ARG A 93 -26.33 -20.03 23.47
CA ARG A 93 -26.14 -21.25 24.28
C ARG A 93 -26.86 -21.10 25.62
N ARG A 94 -27.80 -22.00 25.89
CA ARG A 94 -28.53 -22.08 27.16
C ARG A 94 -28.02 -23.27 27.97
N THR A 95 -27.54 -23.02 29.18
CA THR A 95 -27.15 -24.04 30.15
C THR A 95 -28.12 -24.00 31.33
N GLU A 96 -28.71 -25.14 31.67
CA GLU A 96 -29.66 -25.26 32.77
C GLU A 96 -29.11 -26.24 33.81
N THR A 97 -28.94 -25.78 35.04
CA THR A 97 -28.39 -26.57 36.14
C THR A 97 -29.35 -26.53 37.30
N THR A 98 -29.86 -27.70 37.71
CA THR A 98 -30.77 -27.84 38.86
C THR A 98 -30.04 -28.49 40.02
N ILE A 99 -29.94 -27.79 41.16
CA ILE A 99 -29.31 -28.30 42.38
C ILE A 99 -30.28 -28.07 43.54
N ASN A 100 -30.63 -29.13 44.29
CA ASN A 100 -31.50 -29.06 45.48
C ASN A 100 -32.87 -28.39 45.26
N GLY A 101 -33.43 -28.47 44.04
CA GLY A 101 -34.74 -27.88 43.71
C GLY A 101 -34.69 -26.42 43.26
N GLU A 102 -33.51 -25.78 43.31
CA GLU A 102 -33.28 -24.48 42.69
C GLU A 102 -32.69 -24.68 41.29
N THR A 103 -33.26 -23.99 40.29
CA THR A 103 -32.84 -24.07 38.88
C THR A 103 -32.11 -22.79 38.50
N LEU A 104 -30.86 -22.91 38.08
CA LEU A 104 -30.08 -21.83 37.49
C LEU A 104 -30.11 -21.97 35.97
N ILE A 105 -30.49 -20.89 35.28
CA ILE A 105 -30.45 -20.78 33.82
C ILE A 105 -29.39 -19.76 33.45
N GLU A 106 -28.40 -20.18 32.68
CA GLU A 106 -27.38 -19.32 32.11
C GLU A 106 -27.57 -19.25 30.58
N ILE A 107 -27.55 -18.05 30.02
CA ILE A 107 -27.65 -17.82 28.58
C ILE A 107 -26.39 -17.06 28.14
N GLU A 108 -25.58 -17.69 27.31
CA GLU A 108 -24.43 -17.09 26.64
C GLU A 108 -24.81 -16.73 25.20
N THR A 109 -24.40 -15.55 24.74
CA THR A 109 -24.60 -15.12 23.35
C THR A 109 -23.25 -14.76 22.74
N THR A 110 -22.88 -15.46 21.67
CA THR A 110 -21.62 -15.23 20.95
C THR A 110 -21.90 -14.67 19.56
N HIS A 111 -21.09 -13.69 19.14
CA HIS A 111 -21.17 -13.08 17.81
C HIS A 111 -19.87 -13.31 17.05
N GLU A 112 -19.96 -13.84 15.84
CA GLU A 112 -18.82 -14.07 14.95
C GLU A 112 -19.03 -13.32 13.63
N ILE A 113 -18.02 -12.54 13.20
CA ILE A 113 -18.03 -11.84 11.91
C ILE A 113 -17.08 -12.59 10.97
N ARG A 114 -17.64 -13.20 9.91
CA ARG A 114 -16.86 -13.87 8.87
C ARG A 114 -16.80 -13.01 7.61
N ARG A 115 -15.61 -12.91 7.03
CA ARG A 115 -15.36 -12.32 5.71
C ARG A 115 -14.54 -13.32 4.91
N ASP A 116 -15.13 -13.86 3.85
CA ASP A 116 -14.43 -14.76 2.94
C ASP A 116 -13.66 -13.93 1.92
N PHE A 117 -12.36 -13.75 2.12
CA PHE A 117 -11.55 -13.13 1.08
C PHE A 117 -11.46 -14.09 -0.12
N PRO A 118 -11.62 -13.61 -1.36
CA PRO A 118 -11.41 -14.46 -2.52
C PRO A 118 -10.00 -15.05 -2.45
N LEU A 119 -9.88 -16.36 -2.69
CA LEU A 119 -8.58 -16.98 -2.90
C LEU A 119 -8.02 -16.45 -4.22
N SER A 120 -6.83 -15.86 -4.13
CA SER A 120 -6.03 -15.36 -5.26
C SER A 120 -5.79 -16.40 -6.34
#